data_AF-A0A2D6M6A3-F1
#
_entry.id   AF-A0A2D6M6A3-F1
#
_cell.length_a   1.000
_cell.length_b   1.000
_cell.length_c   1.000
_cell.angle_alpha   90.00
_cell.angle_beta   90.00
_cell.angle_gamma   90.00
#
_symmetry.space_group_name_H-M   'P 1'
#
loop_
_entity.id
_entity.type
_entity.pdbx_description
1 polymer ?
#
loop_
_entity_poly.entity_id
_entity_poly.type
_entity_poly.pdbx_seq_one_letter_code
_entity_poly.pdbx_strand_id
1 'polypeptide(L)'
;MLTNEQYKDVQIMQGAGFKMVVTMDDTHTMSNTMTYSAVIVKDKDRSSFTGPKKNQGTQGTYASNDDWISGSVSSIHFNLLADRSAGTVTLTLPEAATRHFTDDFGGLWDLIEYNPSAGSGDQYTRHMQGDVVVSPSATSKEFDTFTATVA
;
A
#
# COMPACT_ATOMS: atom_id res chain seq x y z
N MET A 1 21.46 -5.27 8.59
CA MET A 1 21.72 -3.81 8.57
C MET A 1 20.76 -3.23 7.56
N LEU A 2 19.69 -2.57 8.02
CA LEU A 2 18.66 -1.97 7.16
C LEU A 2 19.26 -0.71 6.51
N THR A 3 19.72 -0.81 5.27
CA THR A 3 20.36 0.29 4.56
C THR A 3 19.30 1.06 3.76
N ASN A 4 18.91 2.23 4.28
CA ASN A 4 17.96 3.20 3.72
C ASN A 4 16.47 2.80 3.72
N GLU A 5 15.82 2.91 4.88
CA GLU A 5 14.35 3.05 4.92
C GLU A 5 13.95 4.27 4.08
N GLN A 6 13.25 4.05 2.97
CA GLN A 6 12.77 5.15 2.15
C GLN A 6 11.49 5.71 2.76
N TYR A 7 11.56 6.97 3.19
CA TYR A 7 10.39 7.69 3.69
C TYR A 7 9.67 8.39 2.54
N LYS A 8 8.39 8.07 2.33
CA LYS A 8 7.56 8.69 1.30
C LYS A 8 6.15 8.93 1.78
N ASP A 9 5.80 10.21 1.91
CA ASP A 9 4.42 10.60 2.20
C ASP A 9 3.52 10.39 0.98
N VAL A 10 2.32 9.92 1.26
CA VAL A 10 1.28 9.63 0.26
C VAL A 10 0.07 10.50 0.54
N GLN A 11 -0.34 11.27 -0.48
CA GLN A 11 -1.60 11.99 -0.45
C GLN A 11 -2.59 11.30 -1.38
N ILE A 12 -3.73 10.89 -0.84
CA ILE A 12 -4.81 10.25 -1.58
C ILE A 12 -6.00 11.19 -1.58
N MET A 13 -6.62 11.30 -2.74
CA MET A 13 -7.86 12.03 -2.87
C MET A 13 -9.03 11.08 -2.67
N GLN A 14 -9.92 11.40 -1.73
CA GLN A 14 -11.16 10.66 -1.52
C GLN A 14 -12.01 10.72 -2.79
N GLY A 15 -12.47 9.56 -3.27
CA GLY A 15 -13.22 9.51 -4.53
C GLY A 15 -12.36 9.48 -5.79
N ALA A 16 -11.05 9.32 -5.68
CA ALA A 16 -10.17 9.04 -6.80
C ALA A 16 -9.42 7.72 -6.62
N GLY A 17 -9.07 7.06 -7.72
CA GLY A 17 -8.14 5.94 -7.70
C GLY A 17 -6.71 6.42 -7.42
N PHE A 18 -5.97 5.67 -6.60
CA PHE A 18 -4.55 5.89 -6.32
C PHE A 18 -3.71 4.78 -6.94
N LYS A 19 -2.55 5.14 -7.51
CA LYS A 19 -1.56 4.20 -8.04
C LYS A 19 -0.14 4.68 -7.75
N MET A 20 0.68 3.80 -7.21
CA MET A 20 2.12 4.07 -7.03
C MET A 20 2.91 2.91 -7.59
N VAL A 21 4.00 3.20 -8.32
CA VAL A 21 4.91 2.19 -8.85
C VAL A 21 6.23 2.33 -8.11
N VAL A 22 6.57 1.30 -7.34
CA VAL A 22 7.86 1.20 -6.67
C VAL A 22 8.77 0.36 -7.55
N THR A 23 9.91 0.90 -7.93
CA THR A 23 10.96 0.22 -8.68
C THR A 23 12.05 -0.19 -7.70
N MET A 24 12.40 -1.47 -7.68
CA MET A 24 13.53 -1.96 -6.91
C MET A 24 14.81 -1.67 -7.69
N ASP A 25 15.94 -1.46 -7.01
CA ASP A 25 17.20 -1.26 -7.69
C ASP A 25 17.65 -2.52 -8.44
N ASP A 26 18.63 -2.33 -9.33
CA ASP A 26 19.15 -3.40 -10.19
C ASP A 26 19.89 -4.51 -9.40
N THR A 27 20.16 -4.30 -8.11
CA THR A 27 20.82 -5.29 -7.23
C THR A 27 19.82 -6.15 -6.46
N HIS A 28 18.59 -5.68 -6.29
CA HIS A 28 17.53 -6.40 -5.61
C HIS A 28 16.97 -7.53 -6.48
N THR A 29 17.11 -8.76 -6.01
CA THR A 29 16.58 -9.93 -6.74
C THR A 29 15.13 -10.18 -6.36
N MET A 30 14.25 -10.12 -7.35
CA MET A 30 12.82 -10.43 -7.19
C MET A 30 12.50 -11.87 -7.62
N SER A 31 12.14 -12.75 -6.68
CA SER A 31 11.75 -14.15 -6.93
C SER A 31 10.23 -14.38 -6.85
N ASN A 32 9.72 -15.39 -7.55
CA ASN A 32 8.31 -15.84 -7.45
C ASN A 32 7.93 -16.39 -6.06
N THR A 33 8.92 -16.73 -5.22
CA THR A 33 8.67 -17.17 -3.84
C THR A 33 8.55 -16.01 -2.87
N MET A 34 8.97 -14.80 -3.25
CA MET A 34 8.83 -13.61 -2.43
C MET A 34 7.42 -13.05 -2.52
N THR A 35 6.89 -12.51 -1.43
CA THR A 35 5.58 -11.83 -1.41
C THR A 35 5.73 -10.40 -0.91
N TYR A 36 4.80 -9.53 -1.31
CA TYR A 36 4.76 -8.14 -0.86
C TYR A 36 3.44 -7.82 -0.18
N SER A 37 3.50 -6.95 0.82
CA SER A 37 2.34 -6.39 1.49
C SER A 37 2.56 -4.90 1.66
N ALA A 38 1.56 -4.10 1.31
CA ALA A 38 1.52 -2.70 1.65
C ALA A 38 0.24 -2.37 2.42
N VAL A 39 0.40 -1.70 3.56
CA VAL A 39 -0.68 -1.55 4.55
C VAL A 39 -0.75 -0.11 5.04
N ILE A 40 -1.96 0.43 5.15
CA ILE A 40 -2.29 1.66 5.86
C ILE A 40 -2.85 1.32 7.24
N VAL A 41 -2.37 2.01 8.26
CA VAL A 41 -2.86 1.96 9.64
C VAL A 41 -3.09 3.38 10.15
N LYS A 42 -3.97 3.55 11.14
CA LYS A 42 -4.19 4.87 11.75
C LYS A 42 -3.00 5.35 12.59
N ASP A 43 -2.40 4.42 13.34
CA ASP A 43 -1.28 4.68 14.24
C ASP A 43 -0.44 3.39 14.40
N LYS A 44 0.67 3.50 15.12
CA LYS A 44 1.60 2.37 15.36
C LYS A 44 0.97 1.25 16.19
N ASP A 45 -0.05 1.55 16.98
CA ASP A 45 -0.78 0.59 17.79
C ASP A 45 -1.91 -0.11 17.01
N ARG A 46 -2.14 0.31 15.76
CA ARG A 46 -3.19 -0.19 14.86
C ARG A 46 -4.58 -0.01 15.46
N SER A 47 -4.81 1.14 16.09
CA SER A 47 -6.12 1.50 16.63
C SER A 47 -7.21 1.39 15.56
N SER A 48 -8.38 0.91 15.95
CA SER A 48 -9.53 0.82 15.04
C SER A 48 -9.99 2.19 14.58
N PHE A 49 -10.41 2.28 13.32
CA PHE A 49 -11.01 3.48 12.72
C PHE A 49 -12.11 3.12 11.73
N THR A 50 -12.92 4.10 11.38
CA THR A 50 -13.92 3.94 10.32
C THR A 50 -13.23 4.17 8.97
N GLY A 51 -13.26 3.18 8.09
CA GLY A 51 -12.55 3.23 6.81
C GLY A 51 -13.08 2.22 5.80
N PRO A 52 -12.45 2.13 4.61
CA PRO A 52 -12.80 1.13 3.62
C PRO A 52 -12.56 -0.28 4.14
N LYS A 53 -13.60 -1.09 4.01
CA LYS A 53 -13.59 -2.51 4.29
C LYS A 53 -14.12 -3.23 3.06
N LYS A 54 -13.43 -4.29 2.63
CA LYS A 54 -14.00 -5.20 1.64
C LYS A 54 -15.19 -5.93 2.24
N ASN A 55 -16.34 -5.82 1.60
CA ASN A 55 -17.54 -6.55 1.95
C ASN A 55 -17.42 -8.04 1.55
N GLN A 56 -16.65 -8.31 0.48
CA GLN A 56 -16.32 -9.64 0.00
C GLN A 56 -14.86 -9.69 -0.46
N GLY A 57 -14.24 -10.87 -0.38
CA GLY A 57 -12.85 -11.09 -0.78
C GLY A 57 -11.82 -10.94 0.36
N THR A 58 -10.56 -11.14 0.02
CA THR A 58 -9.42 -11.09 0.95
C THR A 58 -8.75 -9.73 0.89
N GLN A 59 -8.44 -9.16 2.06
CA GLN A 59 -7.67 -7.92 2.16
C GLN A 59 -6.28 -8.10 1.53
N GLY A 60 -5.82 -7.13 0.74
CA GLY A 60 -4.48 -7.13 0.12
C GLY A 60 -4.34 -7.93 -1.17
N THR A 61 -5.43 -8.49 -1.68
CA THR A 61 -5.48 -9.12 -3.02
C THR A 61 -6.43 -8.35 -3.90
N TYR A 62 -6.02 -7.92 -5.10
CA TYR A 62 -6.94 -7.30 -6.06
C TYR A 62 -7.93 -8.35 -6.59
N ALA A 63 -9.23 -8.05 -6.54
CA ALA A 63 -10.22 -8.75 -7.34
C ALA A 63 -11.10 -7.73 -8.07
N SER A 64 -11.41 -8.01 -9.34
CA SER A 64 -12.23 -7.12 -10.18
C SER A 64 -13.67 -6.94 -9.67
N ASN A 65 -14.11 -7.77 -8.73
CA ASN A 65 -15.41 -7.74 -8.07
C ASN A 65 -15.33 -7.32 -6.58
N ASP A 66 -14.24 -6.69 -6.15
CA ASP A 66 -14.14 -6.16 -4.78
C ASP A 66 -15.25 -5.12 -4.54
N ASP A 67 -16.17 -5.44 -3.63
CA ASP A 67 -17.18 -4.52 -3.12
C ASP A 67 -16.67 -3.85 -1.83
N TRP A 68 -16.67 -2.53 -1.81
CA TRP A 68 -16.13 -1.74 -0.70
C TRP A 68 -17.26 -1.07 0.06
N ILE A 69 -17.17 -1.13 1.39
CA ILE A 69 -18.10 -0.49 2.31
C ILE A 69 -17.33 0.31 3.36
N SER A 70 -18.01 1.23 4.03
CA SER A 70 -17.48 1.88 5.23
C SER A 70 -17.69 0.97 6.45
N GLY A 71 -16.66 0.77 7.27
CA GLY A 71 -16.76 -0.03 8.49
C GLY A 71 -15.58 0.14 9.43
N SER A 72 -15.66 -0.49 10.61
CA SER A 72 -14.55 -0.51 11.57
C SER A 72 -13.45 -1.46 11.09
N VAL A 73 -12.24 -0.93 10.94
CA VAL A 73 -11.03 -1.63 10.49
C VAL A 73 -9.83 -1.20 11.35
N SER A 74 -8.82 -2.06 11.47
CA SER A 74 -7.51 -1.72 12.09
C SER A 74 -6.41 -1.51 11.05
N SER A 75 -6.64 -1.92 9.81
CA SER A 75 -5.73 -1.73 8.70
C SER A 75 -6.44 -1.85 7.35
N ILE A 76 -5.87 -1.22 6.34
CA ILE A 76 -6.31 -1.28 4.94
C ILE A 76 -5.12 -1.73 4.12
N HIS A 77 -5.32 -2.69 3.23
CA HIS A 77 -4.25 -3.15 2.35
C HIS A 77 -4.39 -2.52 0.99
N PHE A 78 -3.28 -2.06 0.42
CA PHE A 78 -3.22 -1.77 -1.01
C PHE A 78 -3.40 -3.07 -1.80
N ASN A 79 -3.93 -2.94 -3.00
CA ASN A 79 -3.85 -3.97 -4.01
C ASN A 79 -2.46 -3.92 -4.65
N LEU A 80 -1.72 -5.03 -4.64
CA LEU A 80 -0.36 -5.10 -5.15
C LEU A 80 -0.24 -5.94 -6.42
N LEU A 81 0.63 -5.48 -7.35
CA LEU A 81 1.10 -6.24 -8.50
C LEU A 81 2.62 -6.15 -8.57
N ALA A 82 3.31 -7.27 -8.38
CA ALA A 82 4.76 -7.36 -8.54
C ALA A 82 5.13 -7.81 -9.95
N ASP A 83 5.76 -6.93 -10.74
CA ASP A 83 6.36 -7.26 -12.03
C ASP A 83 7.85 -7.56 -11.84
N ARG A 84 8.16 -8.86 -11.79
CA ARG A 84 9.51 -9.38 -11.58
C ARG A 84 10.45 -9.10 -12.74
N SER A 85 9.91 -8.96 -13.96
CA SER A 85 10.72 -8.70 -15.16
C SER A 85 11.14 -7.23 -15.23
N ALA A 86 10.29 -6.33 -14.75
CA ALA A 86 10.56 -4.91 -14.66
C ALA A 86 11.20 -4.49 -13.34
N GLY A 87 11.30 -5.38 -12.35
CA GLY A 87 11.79 -5.04 -11.02
C GLY A 87 10.85 -4.10 -10.25
N THR A 88 9.52 -4.18 -10.45
CA THR A 88 8.58 -3.23 -9.86
C THR A 88 7.49 -3.86 -9.01
N VAL A 89 6.98 -3.09 -8.05
CA VAL A 89 5.77 -3.37 -7.27
C VAL A 89 4.82 -2.20 -7.44
N THR A 90 3.67 -2.44 -8.05
CA THR A 90 2.61 -1.44 -8.20
C THR A 90 1.60 -1.58 -7.06
N LEU A 91 1.36 -0.50 -6.32
CA LEU A 91 0.38 -0.38 -5.27
C LEU A 91 -0.82 0.39 -5.82
N THR A 92 -2.04 -0.08 -5.53
CA THR A 92 -3.27 0.59 -5.95
C THR A 92 -4.30 0.62 -4.83
N LEU A 93 -5.05 1.71 -4.76
CA LEU A 93 -6.32 1.77 -4.03
C LEU A 93 -7.39 2.26 -5.00
N PRO A 94 -8.44 1.47 -5.26
CA PRO A 94 -9.49 1.88 -6.19
C PRO A 94 -10.30 3.02 -5.59
N GLU A 95 -10.89 3.84 -6.46
CA GLU A 95 -11.81 4.92 -6.07
C GLU A 95 -12.89 4.46 -5.09
N ALA A 96 -13.48 3.28 -5.35
CA ALA A 96 -14.52 2.72 -4.47
C ALA A 96 -14.03 2.56 -3.02
N ALA A 97 -12.75 2.19 -2.82
CA ALA A 97 -12.17 2.15 -1.49
C ALA A 97 -11.90 3.55 -0.93
N THR A 98 -11.32 4.45 -1.73
CA THR A 98 -10.91 5.76 -1.23
C THR A 98 -12.09 6.60 -0.75
N ARG A 99 -13.29 6.42 -1.32
CA ARG A 99 -14.54 7.07 -0.87
C ARG A 99 -14.94 6.78 0.58
N HIS A 100 -14.51 5.66 1.16
CA HIS A 100 -14.94 5.21 2.48
C HIS A 100 -13.98 5.58 3.61
N PHE A 101 -12.90 6.30 3.33
CA PHE A 101 -12.15 6.97 4.39
C PHE A 101 -13.00 8.09 5.00
N THR A 102 -12.74 8.38 6.28
CA THR A 102 -13.24 9.62 6.89
C THR A 102 -12.55 10.82 6.25
N ASP A 103 -13.26 11.94 6.14
CA ASP A 103 -12.69 13.20 5.70
C ASP A 103 -11.42 13.54 6.51
N ASP A 104 -10.39 13.99 5.81
CA ASP A 104 -9.07 14.34 6.36
C ASP A 104 -8.42 13.22 7.21
N PHE A 105 -8.60 11.97 6.81
CA PHE A 105 -7.92 10.84 7.42
C PHE A 105 -6.41 11.01 7.35
N GLY A 106 -5.74 10.82 8.49
CA GLY A 106 -4.28 10.71 8.59
C GLY A 106 -3.89 9.35 9.18
N GLY A 107 -2.80 8.77 8.67
CA GLY A 107 -2.27 7.51 9.14
C GLY A 107 -0.84 7.26 8.68
N LEU A 108 -0.38 6.04 8.88
CA LEU A 108 0.93 5.54 8.49
C LEU A 108 0.77 4.45 7.44
N TRP A 109 1.77 4.29 6.57
CA TRP A 109 1.83 3.17 5.65
C TRP A 109 3.23 2.57 5.54
N ASP A 110 3.30 1.31 5.13
CA ASP A 110 4.55 0.65 4.77
C ASP A 110 4.40 -0.34 3.61
N LEU A 111 5.53 -0.64 2.95
CA LEU A 111 5.71 -1.72 1.99
C LEU A 111 6.75 -2.69 2.54
N ILE A 112 6.33 -3.93 2.76
CA ILE A 112 7.14 -5.01 3.29
C ILE A 112 7.22 -6.14 2.25
N GLU A 113 8.43 -6.63 2.04
CA GLU A 113 8.69 -7.90 1.35
C GLU A 113 8.86 -9.02 2.37
N TYR A 114 8.32 -10.20 2.03
CA TYR A 114 8.63 -11.45 2.69
C TYR A 114 9.41 -12.36 1.75
N ASN A 115 10.60 -12.80 2.18
CA ASN A 115 11.45 -13.76 1.50
C ASN A 115 11.55 -15.06 2.32
N PRO A 116 10.84 -16.15 1.93
CA PRO A 116 10.85 -17.40 2.69
C PRO A 116 12.19 -18.15 2.61
N SER A 117 13.05 -17.79 1.67
CA SER A 117 14.38 -18.41 1.47
C SER A 117 15.49 -17.71 2.25
N ALA A 118 15.21 -16.57 2.89
CA ALA A 118 16.16 -15.89 3.75
C ALA A 118 16.40 -16.67 5.05
N GLY A 119 17.52 -16.38 5.71
CA GLY A 119 17.81 -16.92 7.04
C GLY A 119 16.73 -16.54 8.05
N SER A 120 16.60 -17.34 9.11
CA SER A 120 15.66 -17.04 10.20
C SER A 120 15.93 -15.65 10.78
N GLY A 121 14.93 -14.77 10.77
CA GLY A 121 15.05 -13.39 11.24
C GLY A 121 15.29 -12.35 10.14
N ASP A 122 15.68 -12.77 8.93
CA ASP A 122 15.92 -11.90 7.78
C ASP A 122 14.82 -12.04 6.71
N GLN A 123 13.70 -12.70 7.05
CA GLN A 123 12.64 -12.98 6.09
C GLN A 123 11.79 -11.78 5.74
N TYR A 124 11.89 -10.67 6.48
CA TYR A 124 11.09 -9.48 6.25
C TYR A 124 11.98 -8.27 6.00
N THR A 125 11.79 -7.64 4.84
CA THR A 125 12.48 -6.40 4.47
C THR A 125 11.44 -5.30 4.30
N ARG A 126 11.60 -4.20 5.05
CA ARG A 126 10.83 -2.98 4.85
C ARG A 126 11.50 -2.17 3.75
N HIS A 127 10.81 -2.01 2.63
CA HIS A 127 11.29 -1.26 1.47
C HIS A 127 10.93 0.23 1.57
N MET A 128 9.72 0.53 2.02
CA MET A 128 9.22 1.91 2.10
C MET A 128 8.27 2.09 3.27
N GLN A 129 8.17 3.33 3.76
CA GLN A 129 7.15 3.73 4.72
C GLN A 129 6.88 5.24 4.62
N GLY A 130 5.80 5.71 5.24
CA GLY A 130 5.55 7.14 5.35
C GLY A 130 4.22 7.47 6.00
N ASP A 131 3.88 8.75 6.02
CA ASP A 131 2.55 9.18 6.39
C ASP A 131 1.60 9.06 5.18
N VAL A 132 0.32 8.83 5.46
CA VAL A 132 -0.74 8.89 4.46
C VAL A 132 -1.81 9.87 4.90
N VAL A 133 -2.21 10.74 3.99
CA VAL A 133 -3.36 11.64 4.18
C VAL A 133 -4.38 11.36 3.09
N VAL A 134 -5.62 11.11 3.48
CA VAL A 134 -6.75 11.02 2.57
C VAL A 134 -7.70 12.17 2.82
N SER A 135 -7.85 13.06 1.84
CA SER A 135 -8.71 14.24 1.98
C SER A 135 -9.71 14.38 0.83
N PRO A 136 -10.89 14.99 1.09
CA PRO A 136 -11.77 15.45 0.04
C PRO A 136 -11.07 16.49 -0.85
N SER A 137 -11.37 16.48 -2.14
CA SER A 137 -10.88 17.49 -3.09
C SER A 137 -12.04 18.04 -3.90
N ALA A 138 -11.98 19.33 -4.26
CA ALA A 138 -12.93 19.95 -5.18
C ALA A 138 -12.76 19.50 -6.65
N THR A 139 -11.66 18.81 -6.97
CA THR A 139 -11.33 18.33 -8.33
C THR A 139 -10.83 16.90 -8.27
N SER A 140 -11.51 15.95 -8.92
CA SER A 140 -11.03 14.56 -9.07
C SER A 140 -9.81 14.51 -10.00
N LYS A 141 -8.66 14.04 -9.52
CA LYS A 141 -7.56 13.66 -10.41
C LYS A 141 -7.61 12.15 -10.65
N GLU A 142 -7.73 11.74 -11.91
CA GLU A 142 -7.53 10.34 -12.29
C GLU A 142 -6.05 10.00 -12.07
N PHE A 143 -5.78 9.08 -11.15
CA PHE A 143 -4.49 8.43 -10.90
C PHE A 143 -3.25 9.33 -10.88
N ASP A 144 -2.91 9.84 -9.70
CA ASP A 144 -1.54 10.32 -9.47
C ASP A 144 -0.59 9.12 -9.54
N THR A 145 0.36 9.11 -10.49
CA THR A 145 1.33 8.02 -10.66
C THR A 145 2.68 8.48 -10.14
N PHE A 146 3.10 7.91 -9.00
CA PHE A 146 4.41 8.19 -8.41
C PHE A 146 5.39 7.03 -8.67
N THR A 147 6.63 7.36 -9.05
CA THR A 147 7.73 6.40 -9.16
C THR A 147 8.71 6.61 -8.01
N ALA A 148 8.99 5.54 -7.27
CA ALA A 148 10.04 5.51 -6.26
C ALA A 148 11.08 4.44 -6.60
N THR A 149 12.35 4.67 -6.31
CA THR A 149 13.43 3.68 -6.51
C THR A 149 13.98 3.27 -5.16
N VAL A 150 13.85 2.01 -4.76
CA VAL A 150 14.34 1.46 -3.47
C VAL A 150 15.69 0.79 -3.65
N ALA A 151 16.60 1.03 -2.71
CA ALA A 151 17.93 0.40 -2.65
C ALA A 151 17.94 -0.82 -1.72
#